data_AF-I3XUU8-F1
#
_entry.id   AF-I3XUU8-F1
#
_cell.length_a   1.000
_cell.length_b   1.000
_cell.length_c   1.000
_cell.angle_alpha   90.00
_cell.angle_beta   90.00
_cell.angle_gamma   90.00
#
_symmetry.space_group_name_H-M   'P 1'
#
loop_
_entity.id
_entity.type
_entity.pdbx_description
1 polymer ?
#
loop_
_entity_poly.entity_id
_entity_poly.type
_entity_poly.pdbx_seq_one_letter_code
_entity_poly.pdbx_strand_id
1 'polypeptide(L)'
;MNSVLLSVVIINVILALLFSLGAAPILVWMERRVAGLIQDRLGPNRCHIKGFRLGGLIQSFADMLKLVFKEDFQSKSIKQGFFFSLAPVIVFASAFLTFMVMPFADTLVIGTQQFRMQGLPIDLGVLWFLAFAGLSVYGIMIGGWASNNKYSLLGSVRAAAQVISYEAAMGLSLVSVLITYGSIDLVKIVNVQGETFLGIVPMWGIVLQPIAGLIFIVTAFAEANRTPFDIAEGESEIVGGFHTEYSAMRFGLFFVGEYVAMSASSALIVTLFFGGYHLPYLNSQTLQTHMELFLGVLMIALPLVSFFFVRWMLRNNRFQAKADIRNRESAVLLKGIVLLNALIVLFLGALLFFGLSQTGSNIATAVVQIATFAFKLLLMNFVFVWVRWTLPRFRYDQLQDLGWKVLMPLAIANIFITATVVVVFGV
;
A
#
# COMPACT_ATOMS: atom_id res chain seq x y z
N MET A 1 -1.50 -29.45 -15.45
CA MET A 1 -1.16 -28.02 -15.29
C MET A 1 0.26 -27.82 -15.78
N ASN A 2 0.46 -26.90 -16.74
CA ASN A 2 1.81 -26.56 -17.22
C ASN A 2 2.67 -26.09 -16.03
N SER A 3 3.88 -26.63 -15.89
CA SER A 3 4.83 -26.24 -14.83
C SER A 3 5.09 -24.73 -14.80
N VAL A 4 5.08 -24.09 -15.97
CA VAL A 4 5.21 -22.63 -16.15
C VAL A 4 4.01 -21.85 -15.59
N LEU A 5 2.78 -22.33 -15.80
CA LEU A 5 1.59 -21.68 -15.23
C LEU A 5 1.63 -21.75 -13.69
N LEU A 6 1.98 -22.91 -13.14
CA LEU A 6 2.08 -23.09 -11.69
C LEU A 6 3.15 -22.17 -11.10
N SER A 7 4.32 -22.06 -11.72
CA SER A 7 5.39 -21.20 -11.22
C SER A 7 5.01 -19.72 -11.25
N VAL A 8 4.38 -19.25 -12.33
CA VAL A 8 3.92 -17.85 -12.42
C VAL A 8 2.84 -17.53 -11.38
N VAL A 9 1.87 -18.42 -11.17
CA VAL A 9 0.85 -18.24 -10.12
C VAL A 9 1.48 -18.17 -8.74
N ILE A 10 2.42 -19.08 -8.42
CA ILE A 10 3.12 -19.06 -7.13
C ILE A 10 3.91 -17.76 -6.95
N ILE A 11 4.62 -17.30 -7.98
CA ILE A 11 5.36 -16.04 -7.96
C ILE A 11 4.42 -14.86 -7.71
N ASN A 12 3.27 -14.80 -8.40
CA ASN A 12 2.30 -13.73 -8.21
C ASN A 12 1.71 -13.70 -6.81
N VAL A 13 1.36 -14.86 -6.24
CA VAL A 13 0.87 -14.96 -4.87
C VAL A 13 1.96 -14.51 -3.87
N ILE A 14 3.22 -14.91 -4.08
CA ILE A 14 4.34 -14.48 -3.24
C ILE A 14 4.58 -12.97 -3.34
N LEU A 15 4.55 -12.40 -4.54
CA LEU A 15 4.72 -10.95 -4.75
C LEU A 15 3.60 -10.18 -4.07
N ALA A 16 2.36 -10.64 -4.20
CA ALA A 16 1.23 -9.99 -3.57
C ALA A 16 1.26 -10.12 -2.04
N LEU A 17 1.71 -11.25 -1.50
CA LEU A 17 2.01 -11.42 -0.07
C LEU A 17 3.12 -10.46 0.39
N LEU A 18 4.17 -10.27 -0.42
CA LEU A 18 5.27 -9.38 -0.12
C LEU A 18 4.84 -7.91 -0.12
N PHE A 19 4.02 -7.47 -1.07
CA PHE A 19 3.53 -6.09 -1.10
C PHE A 19 2.44 -5.78 -0.07
N SER A 20 1.61 -6.76 0.28
CA SER A 20 0.62 -6.59 1.35
C SER A 20 1.27 -6.70 2.74
N LEU A 21 1.72 -7.89 3.12
CA LEU A 21 2.23 -8.20 4.45
C LEU A 21 3.67 -7.70 4.65
N GLY A 22 4.53 -7.85 3.65
CA GLY A 22 5.92 -7.41 3.73
C GLY A 22 6.08 -5.89 3.80
N ALA A 23 5.08 -5.12 3.34
CA ALA A 23 5.05 -3.68 3.53
C ALA A 23 4.78 -3.29 4.99
N ALA A 24 4.00 -4.05 5.77
CA ALA A 24 3.60 -3.66 7.11
C ALA A 24 4.78 -3.37 8.07
N PRO A 25 5.85 -4.20 8.17
CA PRO A 25 7.02 -3.87 8.99
C PRO A 25 7.76 -2.60 8.53
N ILE A 26 7.79 -2.34 7.22
CA ILE A 26 8.39 -1.14 6.64
C ILE A 26 7.56 0.08 7.01
N LEU A 27 6.23 -0.03 6.99
CA LEU A 27 5.30 1.04 7.35
C LEU A 27 5.39 1.38 8.83
N VAL A 28 5.42 0.38 9.71
CA VAL A 28 5.62 0.59 11.17
C VAL A 28 6.95 1.30 11.45
N TRP A 29 8.01 0.92 10.72
CA TRP A 29 9.31 1.58 10.83
C TRP A 29 9.27 3.02 10.31
N MET A 30 8.67 3.21 9.13
CA MET A 30 8.54 4.50 8.47
C MET A 30 7.75 5.45 9.35
N GLU A 31 6.64 5.01 9.91
CA GLU A 31 5.79 5.80 10.80
C GLU A 31 6.59 6.31 12.00
N ARG A 32 7.30 5.43 12.71
CA ARG A 32 8.10 5.83 13.89
C ARG A 32 9.27 6.75 13.53
N ARG A 33 9.85 6.59 12.35
CA ARG A 33 10.97 7.42 11.88
C ARG A 33 10.50 8.78 11.40
N VAL A 34 9.50 8.83 10.54
CA VAL A 34 8.93 10.06 10.00
C VAL A 34 8.30 10.89 11.12
N ALA A 35 7.53 10.25 12.03
CA ALA A 35 7.03 10.91 13.23
C ALA A 35 8.14 11.54 14.07
N GLY A 36 9.23 10.78 14.27
CA GLY A 36 10.39 11.28 14.99
C GLY A 36 10.98 12.52 14.33
N LEU A 37 11.20 12.48 13.01
CA LEU A 37 11.75 13.60 12.26
C LEU A 37 10.85 14.85 12.30
N ILE A 38 9.53 14.69 12.20
CA ILE A 38 8.58 15.81 12.31
C ILE A 38 8.63 16.44 13.71
N GLN A 39 8.85 15.63 14.75
CA GLN A 39 8.90 16.05 16.15
C GLN A 39 10.30 16.41 16.64
N ASP A 40 11.27 16.57 15.73
CA ASP A 40 12.69 16.81 16.04
C ASP A 40 13.29 15.82 17.07
N ARG A 41 12.91 14.55 16.95
CA ARG A 41 13.46 13.45 17.77
C ARG A 41 13.92 12.29 16.90
N LEU A 42 14.90 11.56 17.42
CA LEU A 42 15.41 10.39 16.73
C LEU A 42 14.48 9.20 16.96
N GLY A 43 13.86 8.68 15.89
CA GLY A 43 13.11 7.42 15.92
C GLY A 43 13.97 6.18 16.28
N PRO A 44 13.46 4.94 16.11
CA PRO A 44 14.08 3.72 16.63
C PRO A 44 15.56 3.56 16.26
N ASN A 45 16.45 3.54 17.27
CA ASN A 45 17.90 3.67 17.07
C ASN A 45 18.79 2.73 17.91
N ARG A 46 18.16 1.81 18.67
CA ARG A 46 18.85 0.99 19.69
C ARG A 46 18.78 -0.51 19.42
N CYS A 47 17.66 -1.01 18.90
CA CYS A 47 17.51 -2.42 18.56
C CYS A 47 18.52 -2.81 17.48
N HIS A 48 19.26 -3.89 17.73
CA HIS A 48 20.29 -4.38 16.82
C HIS A 48 20.39 -5.90 16.89
N ILE A 49 20.70 -6.52 15.75
CA ILE A 49 21.07 -7.93 15.67
C ILE A 49 22.58 -7.96 15.42
N LYS A 50 23.34 -8.52 16.36
CA LYS A 50 24.81 -8.65 16.26
C LYS A 50 25.54 -7.34 15.91
N GLY A 51 25.03 -6.21 16.39
CA GLY A 51 25.61 -4.88 16.19
C GLY A 51 25.10 -4.10 14.97
N PHE A 52 24.28 -4.71 14.11
CA PHE A 52 23.61 -4.03 12.98
C PHE A 52 22.25 -3.50 13.42
N ARG A 53 21.94 -2.23 13.13
CA ARG A 53 20.67 -1.55 13.47
C ARG A 53 19.77 -1.38 12.25
N LEU A 54 20.34 -1.34 11.04
CA LEU A 54 19.66 -1.12 9.75
C LEU A 54 18.70 0.08 9.82
N GLY A 55 19.17 1.21 10.37
CA GLY A 55 18.35 2.40 10.53
C GLY A 55 17.12 2.20 11.42
N GLY A 56 17.07 1.15 12.26
CA GLY A 56 15.96 0.86 13.16
C GLY A 56 14.91 -0.10 12.62
N LEU A 57 15.06 -0.61 11.38
CA LEU A 57 14.11 -1.56 10.77
C LEU A 57 13.94 -2.84 11.59
N ILE A 58 15.00 -3.25 12.29
CA ILE A 58 15.01 -4.43 13.17
C ILE A 58 13.96 -4.31 14.28
N GLN A 59 13.61 -3.09 14.71
CA GLN A 59 12.59 -2.90 15.74
C GLN A 59 11.23 -3.46 15.31
N SER A 60 10.82 -3.26 14.05
CA SER A 60 9.54 -3.77 13.56
C SER A 60 9.47 -5.29 13.61
N PHE A 61 10.58 -5.97 13.27
CA PHE A 61 10.69 -7.42 13.39
C PHE A 61 10.67 -7.89 14.85
N ALA A 62 11.34 -7.17 15.75
CA ALA A 62 11.34 -7.47 17.18
C ALA A 62 9.93 -7.34 17.79
N ASP A 63 9.17 -6.32 17.37
CA ASP A 63 7.79 -6.11 17.83
C ASP A 63 6.87 -7.24 17.35
N MET A 64 7.00 -7.66 16.08
CA MET A 64 6.26 -8.81 15.55
C MET A 64 6.59 -10.08 16.34
N LEU A 65 7.87 -10.37 16.53
CA LEU A 65 8.33 -11.56 17.26
C LEU A 65 7.85 -11.56 18.71
N LYS A 66 7.86 -10.38 19.35
CA LYS A 66 7.33 -10.20 20.71
C LYS A 66 5.87 -10.58 20.79
N LEU A 67 5.02 -10.18 19.83
CA LEU A 67 3.59 -10.47 19.85
C LEU A 67 3.30 -11.98 19.72
N VAL A 68 4.13 -12.71 18.97
CA VAL A 68 4.03 -14.17 18.82
C VAL A 68 4.35 -14.90 20.12
N PHE A 69 5.38 -14.45 20.86
CA PHE A 69 5.78 -15.08 22.14
C PHE A 69 5.04 -14.54 23.35
N LYS A 70 4.18 -13.53 23.19
CA LYS A 70 3.42 -12.96 24.30
C LYS A 70 2.28 -13.90 24.68
N GLU A 71 1.99 -13.98 25.98
CA GLU A 71 0.83 -14.71 26.49
C GLU A 71 -0.48 -14.13 25.94
N ASP A 72 -1.29 -15.01 25.33
CA ASP A 72 -2.63 -14.68 24.86
C ASP A 72 -3.62 -14.83 26.03
N PHE A 73 -3.89 -13.71 26.71
CA PHE A 73 -4.84 -13.66 27.82
C PHE A 73 -6.24 -13.35 27.31
N GLN A 74 -7.22 -14.14 27.75
CA GLN A 74 -8.63 -13.92 27.49
C GLN A 74 -9.40 -13.74 28.81
N SER A 75 -10.14 -12.64 28.92
CA SER A 75 -10.98 -12.35 30.08
C SER A 75 -12.08 -13.41 30.25
N LYS A 76 -12.31 -13.87 31.48
CA LYS A 76 -13.39 -14.84 31.81
C LYS A 76 -14.79 -14.29 31.54
N SER A 77 -14.93 -12.97 31.44
CA SER A 77 -16.18 -12.31 31.10
C SER A 77 -16.61 -12.56 29.65
N ILE A 78 -15.69 -12.92 28.76
CA ILE A 78 -15.95 -13.17 27.34
C ILE A 78 -16.62 -14.53 27.19
N LYS A 79 -17.95 -14.54 26.98
CA LYS A 79 -18.73 -15.76 26.80
C LYS A 79 -18.58 -16.38 25.41
N GLN A 80 -18.19 -15.57 24.42
CA GLN A 80 -18.19 -15.93 23.00
C GLN A 80 -16.76 -16.02 22.45
N GLY A 81 -15.97 -16.96 22.99
CA GLY A 81 -14.56 -17.09 22.62
C GLY A 81 -14.30 -17.37 21.13
N PHE A 82 -15.25 -18.04 20.45
CA PHE A 82 -15.17 -18.29 19.00
C PHE A 82 -15.19 -16.99 18.20
N PHE A 83 -16.22 -16.15 18.41
CA PHE A 83 -16.36 -14.86 17.72
C PHE A 83 -15.25 -13.89 18.08
N PHE A 84 -14.81 -13.89 19.35
CA PHE A 84 -13.68 -13.09 19.80
C PHE A 84 -12.40 -13.41 19.02
N SER A 85 -12.12 -14.71 18.80
CA SER A 85 -10.93 -15.16 18.07
C SER A 85 -11.07 -14.97 16.56
N LEU A 86 -12.29 -15.05 16.02
CA LEU A 86 -12.57 -14.94 14.60
C LEU A 86 -12.50 -13.49 14.08
N ALA A 87 -12.89 -12.51 14.90
CA ALA A 87 -12.93 -11.11 14.51
C ALA A 87 -11.61 -10.56 13.92
N PRO A 88 -10.44 -10.71 14.57
CA PRO A 88 -9.16 -10.27 13.97
C PRO A 88 -8.84 -11.01 12.67
N VAL A 89 -9.23 -12.28 12.55
CA VAL A 89 -9.01 -13.09 11.34
C VAL A 89 -9.84 -12.55 10.17
N ILE A 90 -11.09 -12.14 10.42
CA ILE A 90 -11.96 -11.54 9.40
C ILE A 90 -11.35 -10.23 8.88
N VAL A 91 -10.93 -9.34 9.78
CA VAL A 91 -10.33 -8.05 9.39
C VAL A 91 -9.02 -8.26 8.62
N PHE A 92 -8.16 -9.17 9.08
CA PHE A 92 -6.92 -9.48 8.40
C PHE A 92 -7.14 -10.12 7.02
N ALA A 93 -8.03 -11.12 6.94
CA ALA A 93 -8.31 -11.85 5.70
C ALA A 93 -8.97 -10.94 4.66
N SER A 94 -9.90 -10.08 5.06
CA SER A 94 -10.53 -9.10 4.16
C SER A 94 -9.50 -8.12 3.59
N ALA A 95 -8.66 -7.53 4.44
CA ALA A 95 -7.60 -6.63 3.99
C ALA A 95 -6.62 -7.32 3.03
N PHE A 96 -6.23 -8.56 3.32
CA PHE A 96 -5.34 -9.34 2.46
C PHE A 96 -5.98 -9.69 1.11
N LEU A 97 -7.21 -10.21 1.10
CA LEU A 97 -7.94 -10.58 -0.12
C LEU A 97 -8.20 -9.37 -1.01
N THR A 98 -8.40 -8.19 -0.42
CA THR A 98 -8.53 -6.92 -1.13
C THR A 98 -7.28 -6.61 -1.95
N PHE A 99 -6.09 -6.88 -1.41
CA PHE A 99 -4.82 -6.65 -2.11
C PHE A 99 -4.60 -7.63 -3.27
N MET A 100 -5.16 -8.84 -3.21
CA MET A 100 -4.88 -9.91 -4.18
C MET A 100 -5.20 -9.56 -5.63
N VAL A 101 -6.15 -8.66 -5.85
CA VAL A 101 -6.63 -8.31 -7.19
C VAL A 101 -5.84 -7.16 -7.83
N MET A 102 -4.97 -6.51 -7.04
CA MET A 102 -4.18 -5.38 -7.53
C MET A 102 -3.16 -5.84 -8.58
N PRO A 103 -3.09 -5.20 -9.75
CA PRO A 103 -2.12 -5.56 -10.77
C PRO A 103 -0.75 -4.91 -10.49
N PHE A 104 0.31 -5.74 -10.50
CA PHE A 104 1.68 -5.27 -10.24
C PHE A 104 2.48 -4.99 -11.52
N ALA A 105 2.06 -5.58 -12.63
CA ALA A 105 2.64 -5.42 -13.96
C ALA A 105 1.60 -5.77 -15.04
N ASP A 106 1.93 -5.50 -16.29
CA ASP A 106 1.13 -5.89 -17.44
C ASP A 106 1.15 -7.41 -17.64
N THR A 107 0.30 -7.88 -18.55
CA THR A 107 0.22 -9.27 -18.99
C THR A 107 1.57 -9.77 -19.52
N LEU A 108 2.13 -10.75 -18.83
CA LEU A 108 3.39 -11.37 -19.20
C LEU A 108 3.14 -12.42 -20.29
N VAL A 109 3.70 -12.21 -21.47
CA VAL A 109 3.62 -13.16 -22.59
C VAL A 109 4.87 -14.03 -22.60
N ILE A 110 4.73 -15.32 -22.28
CA ILE A 110 5.81 -16.32 -22.37
C ILE A 110 5.41 -17.33 -23.46
N GLY A 111 6.07 -17.28 -24.60
CA GLY A 111 5.71 -18.09 -25.77
C GLY A 111 4.32 -17.70 -26.29
N THR A 112 3.38 -18.65 -26.32
CA THR A 112 1.99 -18.43 -26.74
C THR A 112 1.01 -18.19 -25.59
N GLN A 113 1.48 -18.23 -24.34
CA GLN A 113 0.63 -18.09 -23.15
C GLN A 113 0.72 -16.70 -22.55
N GLN A 114 -0.42 -16.14 -22.16
CA GLN A 114 -0.54 -14.84 -21.49
C GLN A 114 -0.85 -15.06 -20.01
N PHE A 115 -0.09 -14.40 -19.13
CA PHE A 115 -0.27 -14.48 -17.68
C PHE A 115 -0.51 -13.08 -17.11
N ARG A 116 -1.62 -12.89 -16.39
CA ARG A 116 -1.90 -11.63 -15.68
C ARG A 116 -1.05 -11.56 -14.42
N MET A 117 -0.34 -10.46 -14.20
CA MET A 117 0.53 -10.24 -13.04
C MET A 117 -0.28 -9.71 -11.84
N GLN A 118 -1.20 -10.55 -11.36
CA GLN A 118 -2.09 -10.33 -10.22
C GLN A 118 -2.05 -11.57 -9.32
N GLY A 119 -2.27 -11.39 -8.01
CA GLY A 119 -2.40 -12.52 -7.07
C GLY A 119 -3.65 -13.35 -7.36
N LEU A 120 -4.76 -12.68 -7.67
CA LEU A 120 -6.02 -13.29 -8.07
C LEU A 120 -6.47 -12.69 -9.43
N PRO A 121 -6.34 -13.43 -10.54
CA PRO A 121 -6.65 -12.93 -11.88
C PRO A 121 -8.17 -12.99 -12.14
N ILE A 122 -8.89 -11.95 -11.70
CA ILE A 122 -10.34 -11.80 -11.92
C ILE A 122 -10.66 -10.53 -12.69
N ASP A 123 -11.76 -10.55 -13.45
CA ASP A 123 -12.22 -9.38 -14.23
C ASP A 123 -13.01 -8.37 -13.38
N LEU A 124 -13.47 -8.77 -12.18
CA LEU A 124 -14.33 -7.98 -11.30
C LEU A 124 -13.54 -7.23 -10.21
N GLY A 125 -12.40 -6.64 -10.57
CA GLY A 125 -11.43 -6.17 -9.58
C GLY A 125 -11.91 -5.04 -8.66
N VAL A 126 -12.58 -4.03 -9.21
CA VAL A 126 -13.14 -2.94 -8.39
C VAL A 126 -14.27 -3.43 -7.47
N LEU A 127 -15.13 -4.33 -7.95
CA LEU A 127 -16.23 -4.89 -7.14
C LEU A 127 -15.72 -5.81 -6.03
N TRP A 128 -14.64 -6.56 -6.30
CA TRP A 128 -13.99 -7.37 -5.28
C TRP A 128 -13.45 -6.53 -4.14
N PHE A 129 -12.79 -5.40 -4.45
CA PHE A 129 -12.34 -4.46 -3.43
C PHE A 129 -13.50 -3.98 -2.54
N LEU A 130 -14.60 -3.51 -3.15
CA LEU A 130 -15.75 -3.01 -2.40
C LEU A 130 -16.38 -4.11 -1.53
N ALA A 131 -16.50 -5.34 -2.04
CA ALA A 131 -17.07 -6.45 -1.30
C ALA A 131 -16.26 -6.81 -0.04
N PHE A 132 -14.93 -6.83 -0.14
CA PHE A 132 -14.07 -7.17 1.00
C PHE A 132 -13.82 -6.00 1.94
N ALA A 133 -13.84 -4.75 1.44
CA ALA A 133 -13.83 -3.56 2.29
C ALA A 133 -15.04 -3.58 3.25
N GLY A 134 -16.26 -3.74 2.73
CA GLY A 134 -17.47 -3.86 3.55
C GLY A 134 -17.48 -5.08 4.48
N LEU A 135 -16.85 -6.20 4.08
CA LEU A 135 -16.72 -7.38 4.93
C LEU A 135 -15.84 -7.14 6.17
N SER A 136 -14.87 -6.22 6.08
CA SER A 136 -13.98 -5.89 7.21
C SER A 136 -14.73 -5.26 8.40
N VAL A 137 -15.82 -4.53 8.12
CA VAL A 137 -16.67 -3.87 9.13
C VAL A 137 -17.28 -4.87 10.10
N TYR A 138 -17.72 -6.02 9.59
CA TYR A 138 -18.25 -7.10 10.42
C TYR A 138 -17.22 -7.62 11.41
N GLY A 139 -15.94 -7.67 11.01
CA GLY A 139 -14.84 -8.04 11.91
C GLY A 139 -14.70 -7.07 13.08
N ILE A 140 -14.79 -5.76 12.83
CA ILE A 140 -14.74 -4.71 13.85
C ILE A 140 -15.94 -4.82 14.81
N MET A 141 -17.16 -4.98 14.27
CA MET A 141 -18.39 -5.08 15.05
C MET A 141 -18.38 -6.32 15.96
N ILE A 142 -18.04 -7.48 15.41
CA ILE A 142 -17.96 -8.74 16.15
C ILE A 142 -16.88 -8.65 17.24
N GLY A 143 -15.74 -8.01 16.95
CA GLY A 143 -14.66 -7.85 17.92
C GLY A 143 -15.07 -7.05 19.15
N GLY A 144 -15.73 -5.90 18.95
CA GLY A 144 -16.23 -5.09 20.06
C GLY A 144 -17.38 -5.74 20.84
N TRP A 145 -18.28 -6.45 20.16
CA TRP A 145 -19.39 -7.15 20.81
C TRP A 145 -18.94 -8.37 21.62
N ALA A 146 -18.05 -9.20 21.05
CA ALA A 146 -17.54 -10.40 21.72
C ALA A 146 -16.67 -10.06 22.95
N SER A 147 -16.07 -8.88 22.99
CA SER A 147 -15.26 -8.39 24.11
C SER A 147 -16.02 -8.20 25.43
N ASN A 148 -17.36 -8.20 25.40
CA ASN A 148 -18.23 -8.07 26.58
C ASN A 148 -17.89 -6.88 27.53
N ASN A 149 -17.41 -5.78 26.94
CA ASN A 149 -17.10 -4.52 27.62
C ASN A 149 -17.90 -3.38 26.98
N LYS A 150 -18.53 -2.53 27.79
CA LYS A 150 -19.36 -1.41 27.32
C LYS A 150 -18.57 -0.43 26.45
N TYR A 151 -17.32 -0.13 26.81
CA TYR A 151 -16.48 0.82 26.06
C TYR A 151 -16.03 0.24 24.71
N SER A 152 -15.69 -1.05 24.67
CA SER A 152 -15.33 -1.71 23.41
C SER A 152 -16.51 -1.85 22.46
N LEU A 153 -17.72 -2.10 22.98
CA LEU A 153 -18.93 -2.11 22.16
C LEU A 153 -19.26 -0.72 21.60
N LEU A 154 -19.17 0.34 22.41
CA LEU A 154 -19.37 1.71 21.93
C LEU A 154 -18.31 2.09 20.90
N GLY A 155 -17.06 1.69 21.12
CA GLY A 155 -15.95 1.90 20.18
C GLY A 155 -16.18 1.21 18.83
N SER A 156 -16.61 -0.06 18.82
CA SER A 156 -16.87 -0.77 17.57
C SER A 156 -18.07 -0.22 16.80
N VAL A 157 -19.14 0.20 17.49
CA VAL A 157 -20.30 0.82 16.84
C VAL A 157 -19.91 2.14 16.17
N ARG A 158 -19.09 2.96 16.83
CA ARG A 158 -18.60 4.23 16.26
C ARG A 158 -17.69 4.01 15.06
N ALA A 159 -16.75 3.06 15.16
CA ALA A 159 -15.86 2.69 14.08
C ALA A 159 -16.64 2.16 12.86
N ALA A 160 -17.59 1.25 13.09
CA ALA A 160 -18.43 0.70 12.04
C ALA A 160 -19.28 1.79 11.36
N ALA A 161 -19.90 2.67 12.13
CA ALA A 161 -20.69 3.79 11.58
C ALA A 161 -19.84 4.75 10.74
N GLN A 162 -18.59 5.00 11.13
CA GLN A 162 -17.62 5.74 10.32
C GLN A 162 -17.34 5.01 9.01
N VAL A 163 -16.89 3.76 9.08
CA VAL A 163 -16.48 3.00 7.89
C VAL A 163 -17.63 2.92 6.87
N ILE A 164 -18.85 2.56 7.30
CA ILE A 164 -20.02 2.47 6.41
C ILE A 164 -20.31 3.82 5.71
N SER A 165 -20.19 4.94 6.44
CA SER A 165 -20.49 6.26 5.89
C SER A 165 -19.49 6.67 4.80
N TYR A 166 -18.22 6.31 4.98
CA TYR A 166 -17.16 6.62 4.01
C TYR A 166 -17.08 5.61 2.88
N GLU A 167 -17.47 4.35 3.10
CA GLU A 167 -17.61 3.32 2.07
C GLU A 167 -18.64 3.73 1.02
N ALA A 168 -19.78 4.27 1.43
CA ALA A 168 -20.80 4.76 0.50
C ALA A 168 -20.27 5.90 -0.40
N ALA A 169 -19.57 6.88 0.19
CA ALA A 169 -18.95 7.97 -0.57
C ALA A 169 -17.83 7.47 -1.49
N MET A 170 -17.03 6.50 -1.02
CA MET A 170 -15.98 5.84 -1.79
C MET A 170 -16.56 5.13 -3.02
N GLY A 171 -17.60 4.32 -2.83
CA GLY A 171 -18.30 3.61 -3.90
C GLY A 171 -18.87 4.55 -4.95
N LEU A 172 -19.52 5.64 -4.53
CA LEU A 172 -20.03 6.67 -5.45
C LEU A 172 -18.91 7.36 -6.25
N SER A 173 -17.78 7.67 -5.61
CA SER A 173 -16.63 8.24 -6.33
C SER A 173 -16.09 7.28 -7.40
N LEU A 174 -16.06 5.97 -7.12
CA LEU A 174 -15.63 4.95 -8.08
C LEU A 174 -16.55 4.87 -9.29
N VAL A 175 -17.87 5.05 -9.15
CA VAL A 175 -18.80 5.02 -10.28
C VAL A 175 -18.39 6.04 -11.36
N SER A 176 -17.98 7.24 -10.98
CA SER A 176 -17.52 8.24 -11.96
C SER A 176 -16.24 7.82 -12.70
N VAL A 177 -15.33 7.14 -12.01
CA VAL A 177 -14.11 6.56 -12.61
C VAL A 177 -14.47 5.41 -13.57
N LEU A 178 -15.40 4.54 -13.18
CA LEU A 178 -15.87 3.43 -14.01
C LEU A 178 -16.56 3.91 -15.29
N ILE A 179 -17.36 4.98 -15.21
CA ILE A 179 -17.99 5.60 -16.39
C ILE A 179 -16.91 6.17 -17.33
N THR A 180 -15.84 6.75 -16.79
CA THR A 180 -14.76 7.35 -17.59
C THR A 180 -13.94 6.30 -18.34
N TYR A 181 -13.65 5.15 -17.71
CA TYR A 181 -12.83 4.10 -18.32
C TYR A 181 -13.63 2.98 -19.01
N GLY A 182 -14.95 2.93 -18.81
CA GLY A 182 -15.82 1.90 -19.41
C GLY A 182 -15.52 0.47 -18.94
N SER A 183 -14.79 0.27 -17.84
CA SER A 183 -14.38 -1.04 -17.37
C SER A 183 -14.29 -1.14 -15.85
N ILE A 184 -14.54 -2.34 -15.32
CA ILE A 184 -14.43 -2.72 -13.90
C ILE A 184 -13.13 -3.50 -13.65
N ASP A 185 -12.46 -3.93 -14.71
CA ASP A 185 -11.18 -4.66 -14.66
C ASP A 185 -10.03 -3.68 -14.45
N LEU A 186 -9.31 -3.86 -13.34
CA LEU A 186 -8.18 -3.00 -12.96
C LEU A 186 -7.05 -3.03 -14.01
N VAL A 187 -6.81 -4.15 -14.69
CA VAL A 187 -5.76 -4.23 -15.70
C VAL A 187 -6.10 -3.34 -16.89
N LYS A 188 -7.35 -3.39 -17.34
CA LYS A 188 -7.82 -2.57 -18.47
C LYS A 188 -7.79 -1.09 -18.13
N ILE A 189 -8.21 -0.72 -16.92
CA ILE A 189 -8.12 0.67 -16.43
C ILE A 189 -6.67 1.16 -16.50
N VAL A 190 -5.71 0.39 -15.97
CA VAL A 190 -4.28 0.78 -15.96
C VAL A 190 -3.73 0.88 -17.38
N ASN A 191 -4.07 -0.04 -18.28
CA ASN A 191 -3.60 -0.01 -19.67
C ASN A 191 -4.05 1.25 -20.40
N VAL A 192 -5.31 1.67 -20.20
CA VAL A 192 -5.84 2.91 -20.75
C VAL A 192 -5.10 4.13 -20.16
N GLN A 193 -4.69 4.09 -18.89
CA GLN A 193 -3.91 5.16 -18.26
C GLN A 193 -2.46 5.28 -18.77
N GLY A 194 -1.94 4.27 -19.46
CA GLY A 194 -0.64 4.34 -20.13
C GLY A 194 -0.64 5.33 -21.30
N GLU A 195 -1.81 5.53 -21.94
CA GLU A 195 -1.95 6.44 -23.07
C GLU A 195 -1.78 7.91 -22.66
N THR A 196 -1.46 8.75 -23.65
CA THR A 196 -1.28 10.19 -23.43
C THR A 196 -2.54 10.94 -23.82
N PHE A 197 -3.11 11.67 -22.86
CA PHE A 197 -4.17 12.63 -23.11
C PHE A 197 -3.58 13.90 -23.75
N LEU A 198 -4.11 14.29 -24.91
CA LEU A 198 -3.66 15.44 -25.70
C LEU A 198 -2.16 15.41 -26.08
N GLY A 199 -1.51 14.25 -26.03
CA GLY A 199 -0.08 14.07 -26.33
C GLY A 199 0.90 14.70 -25.32
N ILE A 200 0.40 15.33 -24.24
CA ILE A 200 1.23 16.09 -23.27
C ILE A 200 1.08 15.56 -21.83
N VAL A 201 -0.09 15.03 -21.46
CA VAL A 201 -0.36 14.60 -20.09
C VAL A 201 -0.70 13.11 -20.08
N PRO A 202 -0.11 12.28 -19.22
CA PRO A 202 -0.54 10.90 -19.04
C PRO A 202 -2.03 10.86 -18.68
N MET A 203 -2.79 9.89 -19.20
CA MET A 203 -4.22 9.77 -18.96
C MET A 203 -4.56 9.20 -17.56
N TRP A 204 -3.82 9.68 -16.55
CA TRP A 204 -3.95 9.32 -15.16
C TRP A 204 -5.31 9.72 -14.63
N GLY A 205 -5.91 8.85 -13.82
CA GLY A 205 -7.25 9.08 -13.27
C GLY A 205 -7.34 10.36 -12.45
N ILE A 206 -6.25 10.82 -11.82
CA ILE A 206 -6.26 12.08 -11.07
C ILE A 206 -6.46 13.31 -11.97
N VAL A 207 -6.02 13.24 -13.23
CA VAL A 207 -6.15 14.31 -14.21
C VAL A 207 -7.55 14.30 -14.82
N LEU A 208 -8.05 13.10 -15.16
CA LEU A 208 -9.38 12.94 -15.73
C LEU A 208 -10.50 13.18 -14.73
N GLN A 209 -10.31 12.72 -13.49
CA GLN A 209 -11.31 12.73 -12.43
C GLN A 209 -10.72 13.26 -11.11
N PRO A 210 -10.35 14.56 -11.05
CA PRO A 210 -9.72 15.13 -9.86
C PRO A 210 -10.63 15.13 -8.63
N ILE A 211 -11.94 15.40 -8.83
CA ILE A 211 -12.93 15.40 -7.74
C ILE A 211 -13.11 13.99 -7.18
N ALA A 212 -13.26 12.99 -8.06
CA ALA A 212 -13.34 11.59 -7.63
C ALA A 212 -12.08 11.14 -6.90
N GLY A 213 -10.90 11.52 -7.42
CA GLY A 213 -9.61 11.18 -6.80
C GLY A 213 -9.47 11.77 -5.40
N LEU A 214 -9.84 13.03 -5.20
CA LEU A 214 -9.82 13.66 -3.88
C LEU A 214 -10.81 13.00 -2.91
N ILE A 215 -12.04 12.75 -3.35
CA ILE A 215 -13.05 12.06 -2.51
C ILE A 215 -12.54 10.67 -2.14
N PHE A 216 -12.06 9.90 -3.11
CA PHE A 216 -11.57 8.54 -2.91
C PHE A 216 -10.39 8.50 -1.94
N ILE A 217 -9.41 9.39 -2.10
CA ILE A 217 -8.26 9.48 -1.19
C ILE A 217 -8.73 9.80 0.22
N VAL A 218 -9.60 10.82 0.41
CA VAL A 218 -10.12 11.17 1.74
C VAL A 218 -10.91 10.02 2.36
N THR A 219 -11.73 9.31 1.58
CA THR A 219 -12.46 8.14 2.07
C THR A 219 -11.55 6.98 2.43
N ALA A 220 -10.48 6.75 1.66
CA ALA A 220 -9.49 5.73 1.95
C ALA A 220 -8.71 6.03 3.24
N PHE A 221 -8.47 7.31 3.54
CA PHE A 221 -7.93 7.74 4.83
C PHE A 221 -8.88 7.42 6.00
N ALA A 222 -10.17 7.67 5.82
CA ALA A 222 -11.18 7.37 6.82
C ALA A 222 -11.36 5.85 7.05
N GLU A 223 -11.28 5.07 5.98
CA GLU A 223 -11.37 3.60 5.98
C GLU A 223 -10.21 2.95 6.75
N ALA A 224 -9.00 3.51 6.62
CA ALA A 224 -7.82 3.01 7.30
C ALA A 224 -7.89 3.18 8.84
N ASN A 225 -8.91 3.85 9.39
CA ASN A 225 -9.13 4.08 10.81
C ASN A 225 -7.93 4.68 11.56
N ARG A 226 -7.08 5.45 10.86
CA ARG A 226 -5.91 6.14 11.42
C ARG A 226 -6.15 7.63 11.52
N THR A 227 -5.39 8.30 12.39
CA THR A 227 -5.40 9.76 12.54
C THR A 227 -5.21 10.41 11.16
N PRO A 228 -6.03 11.40 10.77
CA PRO A 228 -6.93 12.18 11.62
C PRO A 228 -8.34 11.58 11.83
N PHE A 229 -8.63 10.41 11.27
CA PHE A 229 -9.92 9.69 11.32
C PHE A 229 -9.92 8.50 12.31
N ASP A 230 -9.13 8.57 13.40
CA ASP A 230 -8.94 7.51 14.41
C ASP A 230 -10.00 7.53 15.53
N ILE A 231 -11.28 7.58 15.19
CA ILE A 231 -12.32 7.65 16.24
C ILE A 231 -12.41 6.32 17.02
N ALA A 232 -12.05 5.22 16.38
CA ALA A 232 -12.05 3.89 16.99
C ALA A 232 -10.97 3.70 18.08
N GLU A 233 -9.84 4.39 17.99
CA GLU A 233 -8.70 4.26 18.92
C GLU A 233 -8.66 5.37 19.98
N GLY A 234 -9.74 6.16 20.11
CA GLY A 234 -9.74 7.36 20.94
C GLY A 234 -9.49 7.12 22.42
N GLU A 235 -8.23 7.27 22.84
CA GLU A 235 -7.79 7.03 24.23
C GLU A 235 -8.61 7.82 25.26
N SER A 236 -8.88 9.10 24.99
CA SER A 236 -9.61 9.98 25.90
C SER A 236 -11.12 9.67 26.01
N GLU A 237 -11.70 8.96 25.04
CA GLU A 237 -13.16 8.75 24.98
C GLU A 237 -13.57 7.29 25.21
N ILE A 238 -12.77 6.34 24.73
CA ILE A 238 -13.07 4.90 24.72
C ILE A 238 -11.84 4.02 25.02
N VAL A 239 -10.75 4.60 25.56
CA VAL A 239 -9.49 3.94 25.97
C VAL A 239 -8.68 3.33 24.82
N GLY A 240 -9.28 2.40 24.06
CA GLY A 240 -8.69 1.77 22.88
C GLY A 240 -9.75 1.08 22.01
N GLY A 241 -11.03 1.43 22.20
CA GLY A 241 -12.17 0.92 21.45
C GLY A 241 -12.24 -0.60 21.41
N PHE A 242 -12.31 -1.16 20.19
CA PHE A 242 -12.43 -2.60 20.00
C PHE A 242 -11.12 -3.37 20.21
N HIS A 243 -9.98 -2.68 20.38
CA HIS A 243 -8.68 -3.33 20.67
C HIS A 243 -8.48 -3.66 22.16
N THR A 244 -9.25 -3.04 23.06
CA THR A 244 -8.93 -2.99 24.51
C THR A 244 -8.77 -4.37 25.16
N GLU A 245 -9.60 -5.35 24.80
CA GLU A 245 -9.58 -6.68 25.43
C GLU A 245 -8.66 -7.69 24.72
N TYR A 246 -8.04 -7.30 23.60
CA TYR A 246 -7.20 -8.20 22.79
C TYR A 246 -5.73 -8.18 23.24
N SER A 247 -5.12 -9.37 23.32
CA SER A 247 -3.69 -9.55 23.62
C SER A 247 -2.95 -10.30 22.51
N ALA A 248 -1.62 -10.34 22.65
CA ALA A 248 -0.68 -11.14 21.85
C ALA A 248 -0.97 -11.13 20.34
N MET A 249 -1.14 -12.31 19.73
CA MET A 249 -1.32 -12.46 18.29
C MET A 249 -2.69 -11.96 17.80
N ARG A 250 -3.73 -12.02 18.63
CA ARG A 250 -5.06 -11.51 18.25
C ARG A 250 -5.05 -10.00 18.10
N PHE A 251 -4.38 -9.30 19.02
CA PHE A 251 -4.08 -7.86 18.87
C PHE A 251 -3.16 -7.61 17.67
N GLY A 252 -2.12 -8.44 17.50
CA GLY A 252 -1.21 -8.36 16.36
C GLY A 252 -1.91 -8.46 15.00
N LEU A 253 -2.93 -9.31 14.87
CA LEU A 253 -3.70 -9.48 13.64
C LEU A 253 -4.53 -8.23 13.29
N PHE A 254 -5.13 -7.56 14.28
CA PHE A 254 -5.78 -6.27 14.03
C PHE A 254 -4.77 -5.23 13.58
N PHE A 255 -3.66 -5.09 14.32
CA PHE A 255 -2.64 -4.09 14.01
C PHE A 255 -2.04 -4.29 12.63
N VAL A 256 -1.62 -5.53 12.29
CA VAL A 256 -1.10 -5.87 10.95
C VAL A 256 -2.19 -5.72 9.90
N GLY A 257 -3.43 -6.13 10.19
CA GLY A 257 -4.58 -5.99 9.29
C GLY A 257 -4.82 -4.54 8.86
N GLU A 258 -4.72 -3.58 9.78
CA GLU A 258 -4.83 -2.16 9.47
C GLU A 258 -3.71 -1.65 8.54
N TYR A 259 -2.46 -2.08 8.74
CA TYR A 259 -1.38 -1.72 7.82
C TYR A 259 -1.54 -2.37 6.45
N VAL A 260 -2.06 -3.61 6.39
CA VAL A 260 -2.38 -4.28 5.13
C VAL A 260 -3.52 -3.56 4.43
N ALA A 261 -4.57 -3.14 5.14
CA ALA A 261 -5.68 -2.36 4.59
C ALA A 261 -5.22 -0.99 4.07
N MET A 262 -4.30 -0.33 4.77
CA MET A 262 -3.66 0.91 4.30
C MET A 262 -2.84 0.68 3.02
N SER A 263 -2.08 -0.43 2.96
CA SER A 263 -1.33 -0.81 1.76
C SER A 263 -2.27 -1.16 0.59
N ALA A 264 -3.38 -1.86 0.84
CA ALA A 264 -4.39 -2.18 -0.17
C ALA A 264 -5.10 -0.94 -0.70
N SER A 265 -5.46 -0.01 0.18
CA SER A 265 -6.04 1.28 -0.20
C SER A 265 -5.06 2.12 -1.02
N SER A 266 -3.79 2.17 -0.60
CA SER A 266 -2.72 2.83 -1.35
C SER A 266 -2.48 2.20 -2.73
N ALA A 267 -2.49 0.87 -2.81
CA ALA A 267 -2.37 0.15 -4.08
C ALA A 267 -3.54 0.49 -5.02
N LEU A 268 -4.76 0.57 -4.49
CA LEU A 268 -5.92 0.92 -5.30
C LEU A 268 -5.87 2.39 -5.77
N ILE A 269 -5.46 3.32 -4.91
CA ILE A 269 -5.24 4.73 -5.30
C ILE A 269 -4.21 4.81 -6.44
N VAL A 270 -3.09 4.10 -6.32
CA VAL A 270 -2.04 4.06 -7.34
C VAL A 270 -2.57 3.48 -8.66
N THR A 271 -3.36 2.41 -8.58
CA THR A 271 -3.95 1.70 -9.72
C THR A 271 -5.01 2.55 -10.43
N LEU A 272 -5.88 3.22 -9.69
CA LEU A 272 -7.01 3.97 -10.26
C LEU A 272 -6.65 5.40 -10.66
N PHE A 273 -5.71 6.06 -9.98
CA PHE A 273 -5.47 7.49 -10.19
C PHE A 273 -4.06 7.83 -10.68
N PHE A 274 -3.06 6.98 -10.46
CA PHE A 274 -1.65 7.26 -10.77
C PHE A 274 -1.02 6.31 -11.79
N GLY A 275 -1.81 5.66 -12.64
CA GLY A 275 -1.28 4.86 -13.76
C GLY A 275 -0.72 3.50 -13.35
N GLY A 276 -1.05 2.97 -12.17
CA GLY A 276 -0.61 1.66 -11.70
C GLY A 276 0.90 1.45 -11.86
N TYR A 277 1.27 0.47 -12.68
CA TYR A 277 2.66 0.08 -12.97
C TYR A 277 3.29 0.80 -14.18
N HIS A 278 2.56 1.68 -14.88
CA HIS A 278 3.14 2.45 -15.99
C HIS A 278 4.06 3.56 -15.51
N LEU A 279 5.15 3.77 -16.24
CA LEU A 279 5.97 4.96 -16.10
C LEU A 279 5.30 6.12 -16.86
N PRO A 280 5.47 7.39 -16.42
CA PRO A 280 4.97 8.53 -17.17
C PRO A 280 5.47 8.46 -18.62
N TYR A 281 4.56 8.62 -19.59
CA TYR A 281 4.86 8.63 -21.03
C TYR A 281 5.35 7.33 -21.66
N LEU A 282 5.48 6.24 -20.89
CA LEU A 282 5.99 4.96 -21.39
C LEU A 282 4.94 3.86 -21.28
N ASN A 283 4.33 3.55 -22.42
CA ASN A 283 3.47 2.39 -22.59
C ASN A 283 4.27 1.08 -22.51
N SER A 284 3.60 -0.01 -22.12
CA SER A 284 4.22 -1.34 -22.06
C SER A 284 4.90 -1.74 -23.37
N GLN A 285 4.23 -1.46 -24.51
CA GLN A 285 4.77 -1.76 -25.83
C GLN A 285 6.01 -0.91 -26.16
N THR A 286 5.96 0.40 -25.88
CA THR A 286 7.09 1.30 -26.09
C THR A 286 8.30 0.89 -25.25
N LEU A 287 8.05 0.46 -24.01
CA LEU A 287 9.06 0.00 -23.07
C LEU A 287 9.69 -1.33 -23.53
N GLN A 288 8.88 -2.26 -24.06
CA GLN A 288 9.39 -3.51 -24.66
C GLN A 288 10.27 -3.25 -25.89
N THR A 289 9.89 -2.31 -26.76
CA THR A 289 10.67 -1.97 -27.97
C THR A 289 11.99 -1.28 -27.63
N HIS A 290 12.00 -0.40 -26.63
CA HIS A 290 13.19 0.40 -26.25
C HIS A 290 13.89 -0.13 -24.99
N MET A 291 13.69 -1.40 -24.66
CA MET A 291 14.19 -2.00 -23.42
C MET A 291 15.72 -1.87 -23.30
N GLU A 292 16.45 -2.10 -24.39
CA GLU A 292 17.92 -2.01 -24.36
C GLU A 292 18.41 -0.60 -24.00
N LEU A 293 17.78 0.43 -24.57
CA LEU A 293 18.06 1.82 -24.22
C LEU A 293 17.71 2.10 -22.77
N PHE A 294 16.54 1.62 -22.32
CA PHE A 294 16.08 1.81 -20.94
C PHE A 294 17.03 1.16 -19.92
N LEU A 295 17.48 -0.08 -20.17
CA LEU A 295 18.46 -0.77 -19.35
C LEU A 295 19.81 -0.04 -19.35
N GLY A 296 20.23 0.51 -20.50
CA GLY A 296 21.44 1.34 -20.59
C GLY A 296 21.35 2.62 -19.74
N VAL A 297 20.21 3.32 -19.77
CA VAL A 297 19.96 4.48 -18.92
C VAL A 297 19.96 4.08 -17.44
N LEU A 298 19.32 2.96 -17.09
CA LEU A 298 19.23 2.46 -15.71
C LEU A 298 20.60 2.04 -15.16
N MET A 299 21.47 1.50 -16.03
CA MET A 299 22.87 1.16 -15.71
C MET A 299 23.69 2.40 -15.31
N ILE A 300 23.37 3.58 -15.84
CA ILE A 300 24.03 4.85 -15.47
C ILE A 300 23.32 5.52 -14.28
N ALA A 301 21.99 5.54 -14.29
CA ALA A 301 21.19 6.22 -13.29
C ALA A 301 21.32 5.62 -11.89
N LEU A 302 21.32 4.28 -11.76
CA LEU A 302 21.42 3.63 -10.45
C LEU A 302 22.74 3.94 -9.72
N PRO A 303 23.94 3.80 -10.34
CA PRO A 303 25.19 4.22 -9.73
C PRO A 303 25.22 5.71 -9.36
N LEU A 304 24.64 6.58 -10.19
CA LEU A 304 24.59 8.02 -9.89
C LEU A 304 23.73 8.31 -8.66
N VAL A 305 22.52 7.76 -8.58
CA VAL A 305 21.65 7.92 -7.41
C VAL A 305 22.33 7.38 -6.16
N SER A 306 22.96 6.21 -6.27
CA SER A 306 23.69 5.65 -5.15
C SER A 306 24.92 6.47 -4.75
N PHE A 307 25.61 7.10 -5.70
CA PHE A 307 26.74 7.98 -5.41
C PHE A 307 26.29 9.19 -4.58
N PHE A 308 25.18 9.83 -4.97
CA PHE A 308 24.58 10.91 -4.19
C PHE A 308 24.15 10.44 -2.80
N PHE A 309 23.53 9.26 -2.71
CA PHE A 309 23.10 8.69 -1.43
C PHE A 309 24.28 8.37 -0.51
N VAL A 310 25.36 7.79 -1.04
CA VAL A 310 26.60 7.53 -0.30
C VAL A 310 27.24 8.84 0.17
N ARG A 311 27.30 9.86 -0.70
CA ARG A 311 27.82 11.18 -0.35
C ARG A 311 26.99 11.84 0.75
N TRP A 312 25.67 11.71 0.69
CA TRP A 312 24.77 12.18 1.73
C TRP A 312 25.00 11.44 3.07
N MET A 313 25.15 10.12 3.03
CA MET A 313 25.43 9.29 4.21
C MET A 313 26.76 9.67 4.87
N LEU A 314 27.82 9.87 4.07
CA LEU A 314 29.11 10.32 4.56
C LEU A 314 29.05 11.72 5.18
N ARG A 315 28.30 12.64 4.57
CA ARG A 315 28.11 14.01 5.08
C ARG A 315 27.36 14.05 6.40
N ASN A 316 26.38 13.17 6.59
CA ASN A 316 25.57 13.12 7.81
C ASN A 316 26.17 12.25 8.92
N ASN A 317 27.18 11.44 8.64
CA ASN A 317 27.85 10.64 9.65
C ASN A 317 28.89 11.48 10.44
N ARG A 318 28.44 12.18 11.49
CA ARG A 318 29.26 13.13 12.28
C ARG A 318 29.84 12.58 13.59
N PHE A 319 29.85 11.25 13.80
CA PHE A 319 30.29 10.68 15.07
C PHE A 319 31.83 10.70 15.22
N GLN A 320 32.32 11.43 16.24
CA GLN A 320 33.73 11.72 16.46
C GLN A 320 34.60 10.50 16.86
N ALA A 321 34.00 9.48 17.47
CA ALA A 321 34.73 8.29 17.94
C ALA A 321 34.93 7.26 16.81
N LYS A 322 36.17 7.07 16.36
CA LYS A 322 36.53 6.10 15.30
C LYS A 322 36.16 4.63 15.64
N ALA A 323 36.08 4.29 16.93
CA ALA A 323 35.77 2.93 17.40
C ALA A 323 34.27 2.66 17.65
N ASP A 324 33.37 3.62 17.36
CA ASP A 324 31.93 3.46 17.57
C ASP A 324 31.34 2.40 16.60
N ILE A 325 30.46 1.54 17.12
CA ILE A 325 29.69 0.53 16.39
C ILE A 325 28.93 1.17 15.21
N ARG A 326 28.46 2.42 15.38
CA ARG A 326 27.73 3.19 14.35
C ARG A 326 28.59 3.54 13.13
N ASN A 327 29.87 3.82 13.36
CA ASN A 327 30.82 4.10 12.29
C ASN A 327 31.20 2.83 11.52
N ARG A 328 31.29 1.68 12.22
CA ARG A 328 31.45 0.37 11.59
C ARG A 328 30.23 -0.02 10.74
N GLU A 329 29.03 0.18 11.27
CA GLU A 329 27.78 -0.08 10.54
C GLU A 329 27.69 0.75 9.25
N SER A 330 27.94 2.06 9.34
CA SER A 330 27.92 2.95 8.18
C SER A 330 28.95 2.53 7.12
N ALA A 331 30.14 2.10 7.53
CA ALA A 331 31.17 1.59 6.61
C ALA A 331 30.77 0.27 5.94
N VAL A 332 30.11 -0.64 6.66
CA VAL A 332 29.60 -1.91 6.08
C VAL A 332 28.46 -1.63 5.12
N LEU A 333 27.52 -0.75 5.47
CA LEU A 333 26.42 -0.34 4.58
C LEU A 333 26.96 0.32 3.30
N LEU A 334 27.95 1.19 3.42
CA LEU A 334 28.58 1.85 2.27
C LEU A 334 29.25 0.84 1.33
N LYS A 335 30.05 -0.10 1.89
CA LYS A 335 30.64 -1.19 1.09
C LYS A 335 29.57 -2.07 0.45
N GLY A 336 28.50 -2.38 1.18
CA GLY A 336 27.38 -3.18 0.69
C GLY A 336 26.65 -2.50 -0.47
N ILE A 337 26.38 -1.20 -0.36
CA ILE A 337 25.74 -0.41 -1.42
C ILE A 337 26.63 -0.36 -2.67
N VAL A 338 27.93 -0.10 -2.52
CA VAL A 338 28.86 -0.07 -3.66
C VAL A 338 28.96 -1.44 -4.33
N LEU A 339 29.06 -2.52 -3.54
CA LEU A 339 29.11 -3.89 -4.04
C LEU A 339 27.80 -4.27 -4.75
N LEU A 340 26.65 -3.91 -4.19
CA LEU A 340 25.35 -4.16 -4.80
C LEU A 340 25.22 -3.44 -6.14
N ASN A 341 25.63 -2.17 -6.23
CA ASN A 341 25.63 -1.46 -7.51
C ASN A 341 26.58 -2.09 -8.52
N ALA A 342 27.79 -2.50 -8.11
CA ALA A 342 28.72 -3.17 -9.01
C ALA A 342 28.13 -4.47 -9.56
N LEU A 343 27.45 -5.25 -8.72
CA LEU A 343 26.75 -6.47 -9.15
C LEU A 343 25.57 -6.16 -10.09
N ILE A 344 24.76 -5.14 -9.78
CA ILE A 344 23.63 -4.74 -10.63
C ILE A 344 24.14 -4.25 -11.99
N VAL A 345 25.17 -3.39 -12.02
CA VAL A 345 25.76 -2.89 -13.26
C VAL A 345 26.37 -4.03 -14.07
N LEU A 346 27.08 -4.97 -13.43
CA LEU A 346 27.62 -6.15 -14.10
C LEU A 346 26.50 -7.01 -14.68
N PHE A 347 25.43 -7.24 -13.92
CA PHE A 347 24.27 -8.01 -14.36
C PHE A 347 23.54 -7.35 -15.54
N LEU A 348 23.26 -6.05 -15.46
CA LEU A 348 22.64 -5.27 -16.53
C LEU A 348 23.55 -5.21 -17.76
N GLY A 349 24.85 -5.01 -17.56
CA GLY A 349 25.85 -5.03 -18.64
C GLY A 349 25.94 -6.39 -19.33
N ALA A 350 25.86 -7.49 -18.57
CA ALA A 350 25.78 -8.84 -19.13
C ALA A 350 24.50 -9.04 -19.95
N LEU A 351 23.34 -8.59 -19.45
CA LEU A 351 22.08 -8.65 -20.18
C LEU A 351 22.12 -7.86 -21.50
N LEU A 352 22.73 -6.68 -21.50
CA LEU A 352 22.92 -5.87 -22.70
C LEU A 352 23.92 -6.50 -23.68
N PHE A 353 24.98 -7.15 -23.16
CA PHE A 353 26.00 -7.80 -23.99
C PHE A 353 25.49 -9.07 -24.69
N PHE A 354 24.70 -9.90 -23.99
CA PHE A 354 24.13 -11.12 -24.56
C PHE A 354 22.88 -10.87 -25.43
N GLY A 355 22.32 -9.65 -25.38
CA GLY A 355 21.08 -9.28 -26.07
C GLY A 355 19.84 -9.86 -25.39
N LEU A 356 18.72 -9.14 -25.47
CA LEU A 356 17.45 -9.61 -24.93
C LEU A 356 16.65 -10.34 -26.02
N SER A 357 16.28 -11.60 -25.75
CA SER A 357 15.22 -12.26 -26.52
C SER A 357 13.86 -11.59 -26.27
N GLN A 358 12.87 -11.84 -27.13
CA GLN A 358 11.51 -11.30 -26.94
C GLN A 358 10.95 -11.65 -25.54
N THR A 359 11.13 -12.89 -25.09
CA THR A 359 10.74 -13.31 -23.73
C THR A 359 11.54 -12.58 -22.66
N GLY A 360 12.83 -12.32 -22.91
CA GLY A 360 13.69 -11.53 -22.02
C GLY A 360 13.20 -10.09 -21.85
N SER A 361 12.81 -9.43 -22.95
CA SER A 361 12.25 -8.07 -22.91
C SER A 361 10.93 -8.00 -22.15
N ASN A 362 10.06 -9.00 -22.33
CA ASN A 362 8.80 -9.10 -21.58
C ASN A 362 9.03 -9.25 -20.06
N ILE A 363 9.98 -10.10 -19.66
CA ILE A 363 10.33 -10.30 -18.24
C ILE A 363 10.99 -9.04 -17.66
N ALA A 364 11.91 -8.41 -18.40
CA ALA A 364 12.55 -7.17 -17.96
C ALA A 364 11.51 -6.04 -17.77
N THR A 365 10.54 -5.94 -18.68
CA THR A 365 9.42 -4.98 -18.58
C THR A 365 8.62 -5.22 -17.32
N ALA A 366 8.27 -6.48 -17.03
CA ALA A 366 7.53 -6.82 -15.82
C ALA A 366 8.31 -6.45 -14.54
N VAL A 367 9.63 -6.66 -14.50
CA VAL A 367 10.45 -6.28 -13.34
C VAL A 367 10.47 -4.76 -13.12
N VAL A 368 10.61 -3.98 -14.20
CA VAL A 368 10.58 -2.50 -14.14
C VAL A 368 9.20 -2.01 -13.69
N GLN A 369 8.14 -2.63 -14.18
CA GLN A 369 6.76 -2.32 -13.81
C GLN A 369 6.47 -2.64 -12.34
N ILE A 370 6.91 -3.81 -11.86
CA ILE A 370 6.82 -4.19 -10.44
C ILE A 370 7.57 -3.19 -9.56
N ALA A 371 8.78 -2.78 -9.96
CA ALA A 371 9.56 -1.78 -9.22
C ALA A 371 8.88 -0.39 -9.20
N THR A 372 8.27 0.00 -10.33
CA THR A 372 7.53 1.26 -10.45
C THR A 372 6.28 1.26 -9.57
N PHE A 373 5.52 0.17 -9.58
CA PHE A 373 4.37 -0.02 -8.71
C PHE A 373 4.79 0.00 -7.23
N ALA A 374 5.86 -0.71 -6.86
CA ALA A 374 6.39 -0.70 -5.50
C ALA A 374 6.79 0.70 -5.03
N PHE A 375 7.44 1.48 -5.90
CA PHE A 375 7.82 2.86 -5.59
C PHE A 375 6.61 3.75 -5.35
N LYS A 376 5.62 3.72 -6.25
CA LYS A 376 4.37 4.49 -6.10
C LYS A 376 3.57 4.06 -4.88
N LEU A 377 3.51 2.76 -4.59
CA LEU A 377 2.87 2.20 -3.39
C LEU A 377 3.53 2.75 -2.11
N LEU A 378 4.87 2.71 -2.03
CA LEU A 378 5.61 3.25 -0.89
C LEU A 378 5.44 4.77 -0.75
N LEU A 379 5.38 5.50 -1.87
CA LEU A 379 5.12 6.94 -1.87
C LEU A 379 3.72 7.25 -1.34
N MET A 380 2.70 6.53 -1.80
CA MET A 380 1.33 6.74 -1.32
C MET A 380 1.20 6.37 0.17
N ASN A 381 1.80 5.26 0.58
CA ASN A 381 1.91 4.90 1.99
C ASN A 381 2.65 5.96 2.83
N PHE A 382 3.69 6.60 2.29
CA PHE A 382 4.36 7.72 2.95
C PHE A 382 3.43 8.93 3.10
N VAL A 383 2.60 9.23 2.10
CA VAL A 383 1.55 10.26 2.21
C VAL A 383 0.58 9.93 3.34
N PHE A 384 0.21 8.65 3.53
CA PHE A 384 -0.63 8.24 4.66
C PHE A 384 0.00 8.60 6.01
N VAL A 385 1.28 8.26 6.18
CA VAL A 385 2.04 8.60 7.39
C VAL A 385 2.19 10.11 7.55
N TRP A 386 2.45 10.83 6.46
CA TRP A 386 2.67 12.27 6.52
C TRP A 386 1.41 13.03 6.97
N VAL A 387 0.26 12.72 6.36
CA VAL A 387 -1.04 13.35 6.69
C VAL A 387 -1.40 13.15 8.16
N ARG A 388 -1.11 11.95 8.70
CA ARG A 388 -1.33 11.60 10.10
C ARG A 388 -0.64 12.55 11.09
N TRP A 389 0.55 13.06 10.75
CA TRP A 389 1.32 13.93 11.63
C TRP A 389 1.19 15.41 11.31
N THR A 390 0.42 15.78 10.28
CA THR A 390 0.19 17.19 9.90
C THR A 390 -1.21 17.67 10.24
N LEU A 391 -2.23 16.82 10.08
CA LEU A 391 -3.61 17.22 10.32
C LEU A 391 -4.03 17.00 11.77
N PRO A 392 -4.81 17.92 12.36
CA PRO A 392 -5.41 17.72 13.66
C PRO A 392 -6.47 16.62 13.60
N ARG A 393 -6.72 16.01 14.76
CA ARG A 393 -7.73 14.97 14.93
C ARG A 393 -9.15 15.56 14.80
N PHE A 394 -10.02 14.88 14.04
CA PHE A 394 -11.42 15.26 13.92
C PHE A 394 -12.28 14.67 15.05
N ARG A 395 -13.30 15.41 15.46
CA ARG A 395 -14.36 14.89 16.34
C ARG A 395 -15.34 14.04 15.53
N TYR A 396 -15.97 13.05 16.18
CA TYR A 396 -16.98 12.16 15.56
C TYR A 396 -18.05 12.91 14.78
N ASP A 397 -18.64 13.95 15.37
CA ASP A 397 -19.74 14.70 14.72
C ASP A 397 -19.27 15.40 13.43
N GLN A 398 -18.07 16.00 13.44
CA GLN A 398 -17.50 16.69 12.27
C GLN A 398 -17.17 15.71 11.14
N LEU A 399 -16.71 14.52 11.52
CA LEU A 399 -16.34 13.46 10.59
C LEU A 399 -17.59 12.89 9.90
N GLN A 400 -18.66 12.63 10.66
CA GLN A 400 -19.94 12.22 10.08
C GLN A 400 -20.54 13.30 9.17
N ASP A 401 -20.47 14.56 9.58
CA ASP A 401 -20.92 15.69 8.76
C ASP A 401 -20.12 15.80 7.45
N LEU A 402 -18.81 15.59 7.47
CA LEU A 402 -17.98 15.59 6.27
C LEU A 402 -18.40 14.49 5.29
N GLY A 403 -18.59 13.26 5.77
CA GLY A 403 -19.04 12.13 4.94
C GLY A 403 -20.40 12.37 4.29
N TRP A 404 -21.40 12.71 5.09
CA TRP A 404 -22.80 12.77 4.66
C TRP A 404 -23.20 14.09 3.98
N LYS A 405 -22.71 15.23 4.47
CA LYS A 405 -23.14 16.55 3.97
C LYS A 405 -22.23 17.09 2.86
N VAL A 406 -21.00 16.60 2.75
CA VAL A 406 -20.01 17.13 1.80
C VAL A 406 -19.59 16.07 0.78
N LEU A 407 -18.97 14.97 1.21
CA LEU A 407 -18.38 14.00 0.29
C LEU A 407 -19.43 13.27 -0.56
N MET A 408 -20.54 12.83 0.04
CA MET A 408 -21.59 12.12 -0.69
C MET A 408 -22.29 12.99 -1.75
N PRO A 409 -22.77 14.22 -1.45
CA PRO A 409 -23.32 15.10 -2.49
C PRO A 409 -22.33 15.46 -3.58
N LEU A 410 -21.06 15.69 -3.25
CA LEU A 410 -20.01 15.97 -4.22
C LEU A 410 -19.73 14.77 -5.14
N ALA A 411 -19.73 13.54 -4.60
CA ALA A 411 -19.56 12.33 -5.39
C ALA A 411 -20.71 12.16 -6.39
N ILE A 412 -21.96 12.39 -5.95
CA ILE A 412 -23.14 12.34 -6.81
C ILE A 412 -23.07 13.40 -7.91
N ALA A 413 -22.72 14.65 -7.55
CA ALA A 413 -22.54 15.71 -8.54
C ALA A 413 -21.44 15.35 -9.57
N ASN A 414 -20.34 14.75 -9.13
CA ASN A 414 -19.27 14.30 -10.03
C ASN A 414 -19.72 13.20 -11.00
N ILE A 415 -20.58 12.28 -10.56
CA ILE A 415 -21.18 11.27 -11.45
C ILE A 415 -22.00 11.95 -12.55
N PHE A 416 -22.87 12.90 -12.20
CA PHE A 416 -23.70 13.60 -13.19
C PHE A 416 -22.88 14.41 -14.20
N ILE A 417 -21.85 15.13 -13.72
CA ILE A 417 -20.94 15.89 -14.59
C ILE A 417 -20.22 14.94 -15.54
N THR A 418 -19.63 13.87 -15.01
CA THR A 418 -18.90 12.87 -15.79
C THR A 418 -19.79 12.20 -16.84
N ALA A 419 -21.00 11.78 -16.46
CA ALA A 419 -21.96 11.19 -17.38
C ALA A 419 -22.36 12.15 -18.51
N THR A 420 -22.56 13.43 -18.18
CA THR A 420 -22.88 14.47 -19.19
C THR A 420 -21.72 14.67 -20.17
N VAL A 421 -20.49 14.76 -19.66
CA VAL A 421 -19.27 14.91 -20.49
C VAL A 421 -19.12 13.71 -21.43
N VAL A 422 -19.24 12.48 -20.91
CA VAL A 422 -19.15 11.25 -21.73
C VAL A 422 -20.19 11.24 -22.84
N VAL A 423 -21.45 11.58 -22.54
CA VAL A 423 -22.52 11.62 -23.55
C VAL A 423 -22.32 12.72 -24.60
N VAL A 424 -21.85 13.90 -24.20
CA VAL A 424 -21.65 15.04 -25.10
C VAL A 424 -20.45 14.84 -26.02
N PHE A 425 -19.34 14.30 -25.50
CA PHE A 425 -18.11 14.13 -26.25
C PHE A 425 -17.98 12.76 -26.93
N GLY A 426 -18.85 11.79 -26.60
CA GLY A 426 -18.86 10.46 -27.20
C GLY A 426 -17.57 9.67 -26.93
N VAL A 427 -16.94 9.91 -25.77
CA VAL A 427 -15.71 9.25 -25.32
C VAL A 427 -16.05 7.99 -24.53
#